data_AF-A0A139R404-F1
#
_entry.id   AF-A0A139R404-F1
#
_cell.length_a   1.000
_cell.length_b   1.000
_cell.length_c   1.000
_cell.angle_alpha   90.00
_cell.angle_beta   90.00
_cell.angle_gamma   90.00
#
_symmetry.space_group_name_H-M   'P 1'
#
loop_
_entity.id
_entity.type
_entity.pdbx_description
1 polymer ?
#
loop_
_entity_poly.entity_id
_entity_poly.type
_entity_poly.pdbx_seq_one_letter_code
_entity_poly.pdbx_strand_id
1 'polypeptide(L)'
;MDDNWGVETIQAAVVLNNFVKNEEDSNYELFLLEFLNRSKYFQGKSKYNLYQKPAKESNGECDAISIEYSIDFKLLVSPSCCKALRLTSNSIKKTTIGVAYGNARTRESQEMTWLHNLFRDKKLNDLLLIRNEEENISPEDMHDYDILNTLKTMETQKNLLLFFPFRFYTDEEIAFDKMLKIINKNLQNWFGTLAEYRELVGIEFETYLLTEYSNRFLLYWFSSSGFELLEVFDDYGLPTYQKLLDYAEPLRHIRLD
;
A
#
# COMPACT_ATOMS: atom_id res chain seq x y z
N MET A 1 -10.95 13.83 21.59
CA MET A 1 -11.56 14.38 20.38
C MET A 1 -11.94 13.16 19.58
N ASP A 2 -13.24 12.90 19.46
CA ASP A 2 -13.70 11.90 18.50
C ASP A 2 -13.35 12.47 17.13
N ASP A 3 -12.40 11.80 16.48
CA ASP A 3 -11.88 12.23 15.20
C ASP A 3 -12.92 11.86 14.14
N ASN A 4 -13.54 12.86 13.50
CA ASN A 4 -14.57 12.71 12.45
C ASN A 4 -14.00 12.19 11.12
N TRP A 5 -12.96 11.35 11.19
CA TRP A 5 -12.25 10.77 10.06
C TRP A 5 -11.76 9.37 10.43
N GLY A 6 -11.51 8.54 9.43
CA GLY A 6 -11.05 7.18 9.62
C GLY A 6 -10.18 6.68 8.48
N VAL A 7 -9.77 5.42 8.59
CA VAL A 7 -9.13 4.66 7.50
C VAL A 7 -9.84 3.34 7.32
N GLU A 8 -10.01 2.95 6.06
CA GLU A 8 -10.56 1.65 5.67
C GLU A 8 -9.61 0.94 4.72
N THR A 9 -9.66 -0.39 4.71
CA THR A 9 -8.88 -1.21 3.76
C THR A 9 -9.39 -0.99 2.33
N ILE A 10 -8.47 -0.83 1.39
CA ILE A 10 -8.78 -0.98 -0.03
C ILE A 10 -9.12 -2.46 -0.32
N GLN A 11 -10.04 -2.70 -1.26
CA GLN A 11 -10.64 -4.00 -1.53
C GLN A 11 -9.62 -5.02 -2.05
N ALA A 12 -9.85 -6.30 -1.72
CA ALA A 12 -8.95 -7.41 -2.06
C ALA A 12 -8.62 -7.51 -3.56
N ALA A 13 -9.54 -7.12 -4.46
CA ALA A 13 -9.31 -7.14 -5.90
C ALA A 13 -8.19 -6.21 -6.36
N VAL A 14 -7.98 -5.11 -5.63
CA VAL A 14 -6.95 -4.11 -5.91
C VAL A 14 -5.63 -4.48 -5.24
N VAL A 15 -5.69 -4.93 -3.98
CA VAL A 15 -4.50 -5.14 -3.15
C VAL A 15 -3.81 -6.48 -3.41
N LEU A 16 -4.58 -7.54 -3.65
CA LEU A 16 -4.06 -8.90 -3.68
C LEU A 16 -3.77 -9.37 -5.11
N ASN A 17 -2.52 -9.79 -5.35
CA ASN A 17 -2.12 -10.39 -6.61
C ASN A 17 -2.93 -11.67 -6.89
N ASN A 18 -3.34 -11.83 -8.15
CA ASN A 18 -4.12 -12.93 -8.70
C ASN A 18 -5.43 -13.20 -7.92
N PHE A 19 -6.06 -12.15 -7.39
CA PHE A 19 -7.33 -12.28 -6.69
C PHE A 19 -8.51 -12.43 -7.66
N VAL A 20 -8.54 -11.63 -8.72
CA VAL A 20 -9.56 -11.72 -9.78
C VAL A 20 -9.14 -12.84 -10.74
N LYS A 21 -9.87 -13.96 -10.73
CA LYS A 21 -9.53 -15.11 -11.59
C LYS A 21 -9.74 -14.76 -13.06
N ASN A 22 -8.83 -15.21 -13.91
CA ASN A 22 -8.81 -14.96 -15.37
C ASN A 22 -8.68 -13.47 -15.74
N GLU A 23 -8.17 -12.64 -14.83
CA GLU A 23 -7.77 -11.26 -15.13
C GLU A 23 -6.25 -11.17 -15.02
N GLU A 24 -5.59 -10.93 -16.15
CA GLU A 24 -4.12 -10.81 -16.22
C GLU A 24 -3.63 -9.57 -15.46
N ASP A 25 -4.45 -8.52 -15.40
CA ASP A 25 -4.09 -7.29 -14.69
C ASP A 25 -4.44 -7.31 -13.20
N SER A 26 -4.74 -8.48 -12.62
CA SER A 26 -4.97 -8.64 -11.18
C SER A 26 -3.65 -8.58 -10.39
N ASN A 27 -2.93 -7.47 -10.50
CA ASN A 27 -1.68 -7.21 -9.77
C ASN A 27 -1.57 -5.71 -9.48
N TYR A 28 -1.38 -5.35 -8.21
CA TYR A 28 -1.29 -3.95 -7.80
C TYR A 28 -0.08 -3.22 -8.40
N GLU A 29 1.01 -3.95 -8.68
CA GLU A 29 2.23 -3.41 -9.27
C GLU A 29 2.00 -2.82 -10.66
N LEU A 30 0.99 -3.30 -11.39
CA LEU A 30 0.65 -2.76 -12.70
C LEU A 30 0.15 -1.32 -12.61
N PHE A 31 -0.77 -1.02 -11.70
CA PHE A 31 -1.24 0.35 -11.56
C PHE A 31 -0.20 1.25 -10.86
N LEU A 32 0.68 0.69 -10.02
CA LEU A 32 1.81 1.46 -9.48
C LEU A 32 2.80 1.85 -10.58
N LEU A 33 3.05 0.98 -11.55
CA LEU A 33 3.84 1.31 -12.73
C LEU A 33 3.16 2.36 -13.61
N GLU A 34 1.84 2.27 -13.81
CA GLU A 34 1.04 3.32 -14.46
C GLU A 34 1.17 4.66 -13.71
N PHE A 35 1.14 4.62 -12.37
CA PHE A 35 1.30 5.79 -11.52
C PHE A 35 2.68 6.43 -11.70
N LEU A 36 3.78 5.68 -11.63
CA LEU A 36 5.12 6.23 -11.86
C LEU A 36 5.23 6.95 -13.21
N ASN A 37 4.63 6.37 -14.25
CA ASN A 37 4.67 6.91 -15.61
C ASN A 37 3.74 8.11 -15.82
N ARG A 38 2.85 8.43 -14.88
CA ARG A 38 1.94 9.59 -14.95
C ARG A 38 2.20 10.63 -13.85
N SER A 39 2.87 10.24 -12.78
CA SER A 39 3.32 11.09 -11.68
C SER A 39 4.33 12.11 -12.19
N LYS A 40 4.07 13.39 -11.94
CA LYS A 40 5.01 14.46 -12.30
C LYS A 40 6.29 14.35 -11.48
N TYR A 41 6.18 13.93 -10.22
CA TYR A 41 7.32 13.74 -9.34
C TYR A 41 8.27 12.66 -9.88
N PHE A 42 7.75 11.47 -10.20
CA PHE A 42 8.57 10.36 -10.69
C PHE A 42 9.02 10.55 -12.14
N GLN A 43 8.23 11.19 -13.01
CA GLN A 43 8.72 11.63 -14.31
C GLN A 43 9.92 12.58 -14.18
N GLY A 44 9.92 13.48 -13.21
CA GLY A 44 11.09 14.31 -12.91
C GLY A 44 12.31 13.48 -12.52
N LYS A 45 12.13 12.47 -11.66
CA LYS A 45 13.19 11.54 -11.23
C LYS A 45 13.79 10.73 -12.37
N SER A 46 12.97 10.25 -13.31
CA SER A 46 13.46 9.49 -14.47
C SER A 46 13.97 10.36 -15.63
N LYS A 47 13.98 11.69 -15.49
CA LYS A 47 14.17 12.65 -16.59
C LYS A 47 13.24 12.36 -17.77
N TYR A 48 11.98 12.05 -17.44
CA TYR A 48 10.90 11.71 -18.37
C TYR A 48 11.12 10.42 -19.18
N ASN A 49 12.09 9.58 -18.80
CA ASN A 49 12.20 8.24 -19.35
C ASN A 49 11.09 7.35 -18.77
N LEU A 50 10.50 6.52 -19.63
CA LEU A 50 9.44 5.61 -19.23
C LEU A 50 9.99 4.55 -18.25
N TYR A 51 9.28 4.34 -17.15
CA TYR A 51 9.47 3.19 -16.30
C TYR A 51 8.87 1.95 -16.96
N GLN A 52 9.65 0.87 -16.99
CA GLN A 52 9.24 -0.42 -17.53
C GLN A 52 9.45 -1.51 -16.50
N LYS A 53 8.70 -2.60 -16.65
CA LYS A 53 8.99 -3.83 -15.91
C LYS A 53 10.36 -4.39 -16.31
N PRO A 54 11.07 -5.05 -15.39
CA PRO A 54 12.27 -5.79 -15.74
C PRO A 54 12.01 -6.84 -16.82
N ALA A 55 13.01 -7.10 -17.66
CA ALA A 55 12.88 -8.13 -18.70
C ALA A 55 12.82 -9.55 -18.12
N LYS A 56 13.33 -9.75 -16.89
CA LYS A 56 13.29 -11.02 -16.16
C LYS A 56 13.09 -10.77 -14.66
N GLU A 57 11.98 -11.24 -14.11
CA GLU A 57 11.63 -11.07 -12.69
C GLU A 57 12.50 -11.94 -11.72
N SER A 58 13.45 -12.73 -12.22
CA SER A 58 14.18 -13.75 -11.43
C SER A 58 15.50 -13.29 -10.82
N ASN A 59 15.96 -12.07 -11.07
CA ASN A 59 17.35 -11.65 -10.76
C ASN A 59 17.46 -10.59 -9.65
N GLY A 60 16.44 -10.43 -8.80
CA GLY A 60 16.44 -9.38 -7.78
C GLY A 60 16.39 -7.97 -8.38
N GLU A 61 15.97 -7.83 -9.64
CA GLU A 61 15.72 -6.55 -10.31
C GLU A 61 14.59 -5.78 -9.61
N CYS A 62 14.56 -4.46 -9.78
CA CYS A 62 13.46 -3.64 -9.27
C CYS A 62 12.18 -3.86 -10.10
N ASP A 63 11.02 -3.69 -9.47
CA ASP A 63 9.73 -3.83 -10.15
C ASP A 63 9.50 -2.78 -11.27
N ALA A 64 10.12 -1.61 -11.14
CA ALA A 64 10.09 -0.56 -12.14
C ALA A 64 11.48 0.05 -12.40
N ILE A 65 11.88 0.07 -13.66
CA ILE A 65 13.21 0.50 -14.10
C ILE A 65 13.08 1.53 -15.23
N SER A 66 13.79 2.64 -15.07
CA SER A 66 14.11 3.59 -16.14
C SER A 66 15.63 3.71 -16.26
N ILE A 67 16.12 4.43 -17.26
CA ILE A 67 17.57 4.67 -17.45
C ILE A 67 18.19 5.37 -16.23
N GLU A 68 17.45 6.28 -15.60
CA GLU A 68 17.98 7.18 -14.56
C GLU A 68 17.63 6.73 -13.14
N TYR A 69 16.59 5.91 -13.00
CA TYR A 69 16.02 5.59 -11.71
C TYR A 69 15.32 4.24 -11.72
N SER A 70 15.49 3.48 -10.65
CA SER A 70 14.81 2.20 -10.40
C SER A 70 14.20 2.17 -9.01
N ILE A 71 13.06 1.50 -8.87
CA ILE A 71 12.29 1.45 -7.63
C ILE A 71 11.53 0.14 -7.50
N ASP A 72 11.49 -0.39 -6.29
CA ASP A 72 10.77 -1.62 -5.92
C ASP A 72 9.42 -1.25 -5.28
N PHE A 73 8.41 -2.05 -5.56
CA PHE A 73 7.08 -1.91 -4.99
C PHE A 73 6.91 -2.85 -3.81
N LYS A 74 6.35 -2.31 -2.72
CA LYS A 74 6.03 -3.10 -1.53
C LYS A 74 4.70 -2.66 -0.95
N LEU A 75 3.89 -3.61 -0.50
CA LEU A 75 2.71 -3.30 0.29
C LEU A 75 3.11 -3.00 1.73
N LEU A 76 2.63 -1.88 2.28
CA LEU A 76 2.72 -1.58 3.70
C LEU A 76 1.46 -2.07 4.42
N VAL A 77 1.31 -3.39 4.48
CA VAL A 77 0.16 -4.07 5.09
C VAL A 77 0.63 -5.38 5.74
N SER A 78 -0.02 -5.79 6.82
CA SER A 78 0.37 -7.00 7.53
C SER A 78 0.04 -8.27 6.71
N PRO A 79 0.88 -9.32 6.81
CA PRO A 79 0.54 -10.65 6.35
C PRO A 79 -0.84 -11.14 6.86
N SER A 80 -1.16 -10.89 8.14
CA SER A 80 -2.47 -11.24 8.70
C SER A 80 -3.65 -10.53 8.01
N CYS A 81 -3.53 -9.24 7.70
CA CYS A 81 -4.55 -8.50 6.96
C CYS A 81 -4.70 -9.01 5.52
N CYS A 82 -3.60 -9.28 4.81
CA CYS A 82 -3.64 -9.91 3.49
C CYS A 82 -4.34 -11.28 3.50
N LYS A 83 -4.08 -12.10 4.53
CA LYS A 83 -4.74 -13.38 4.73
C LYS A 83 -6.24 -13.20 4.99
N ALA A 84 -6.61 -12.30 5.90
CA ALA A 84 -7.99 -11.99 6.22
C ALA A 84 -8.77 -11.53 4.97
N LEU A 85 -8.25 -10.52 4.25
CA LEU A 85 -8.82 -10.03 2.99
C LEU A 85 -9.06 -11.17 1.98
N ARG A 86 -8.09 -12.07 1.81
CA ARG A 86 -8.20 -13.19 0.87
C ARG A 86 -9.28 -14.21 1.25
N LEU A 87 -9.49 -14.41 2.54
CA LEU A 87 -10.40 -15.43 3.07
C LEU A 87 -11.85 -14.92 3.13
N THR A 88 -12.04 -13.66 3.51
CA THR A 88 -13.35 -13.07 3.79
C THR A 88 -13.95 -12.30 2.61
N SER A 89 -13.14 -11.90 1.62
CA SER A 89 -13.66 -11.23 0.43
C SER A 89 -14.31 -12.21 -0.53
N ASN A 90 -15.42 -11.78 -1.14
CA ASN A 90 -16.10 -12.53 -2.20
C ASN A 90 -15.14 -12.82 -3.36
N SER A 91 -15.24 -14.03 -3.91
CA SER A 91 -14.40 -14.41 -5.03
C SER A 91 -14.89 -13.74 -6.32
N ILE A 92 -13.95 -13.26 -7.13
CA ILE A 92 -14.25 -12.56 -8.39
C ILE A 92 -13.61 -13.34 -9.53
N LYS A 93 -14.35 -13.53 -10.63
CA LYS A 93 -13.85 -14.20 -11.83
C LYS A 93 -14.29 -13.45 -13.09
N LYS A 94 -13.34 -13.13 -13.95
CA LYS A 94 -13.59 -12.67 -15.32
C LYS A 94 -14.01 -13.85 -16.20
N THR A 95 -15.08 -13.64 -16.94
CA THR A 95 -15.64 -14.57 -17.91
C THR A 95 -15.69 -13.92 -19.29
N THR A 96 -16.03 -14.69 -20.32
CA THR A 96 -16.17 -14.16 -21.69
C THR A 96 -17.34 -13.18 -21.84
N ILE A 97 -18.32 -13.20 -20.94
CA ILE A 97 -19.55 -12.39 -21.02
C ILE A 97 -19.66 -11.34 -19.91
N GLY A 98 -18.65 -11.20 -19.06
CA GLY A 98 -18.67 -10.27 -17.93
C GLY A 98 -17.96 -10.80 -16.69
N VAL A 99 -18.35 -10.29 -15.52
CA VAL A 99 -17.75 -10.64 -14.21
C VAL A 99 -18.72 -11.49 -13.39
N ALA A 100 -18.22 -12.58 -12.82
CA ALA A 100 -18.98 -13.44 -11.92
C ALA A 100 -18.46 -13.31 -10.48
N TYR A 101 -19.39 -13.27 -9.54
CA TYR A 101 -19.12 -13.16 -8.10
C TYR A 101 -19.50 -14.45 -7.40
N GLY A 102 -18.59 -14.99 -6.61
CA GLY A 102 -18.80 -16.15 -5.76
C GLY A 102 -18.65 -15.80 -4.29
N ASN A 103 -19.02 -16.74 -3.43
CA ASN A 103 -18.86 -16.58 -1.99
C ASN A 103 -17.37 -16.40 -1.59
N ALA A 104 -17.16 -15.76 -0.45
CA ALA A 104 -15.92 -15.79 0.29
C ALA A 104 -15.49 -17.24 0.61
N ARG A 105 -14.19 -17.45 0.83
CA ARG A 105 -13.63 -18.78 1.13
C ARG A 105 -14.07 -19.27 2.51
N THR A 106 -14.27 -18.34 3.44
CA THR A 106 -14.82 -18.62 4.76
C THR A 106 -15.86 -17.56 5.13
N ARG A 107 -16.76 -17.92 6.03
CA ARG A 107 -17.68 -16.99 6.71
C ARG A 107 -17.28 -16.73 8.16
N GLU A 108 -16.21 -17.38 8.61
CA GLU A 108 -15.68 -17.21 9.97
C GLU A 108 -14.92 -15.90 10.07
N SER A 109 -15.07 -15.22 11.21
CA SER A 109 -14.28 -14.04 11.54
C SER A 109 -12.79 -14.35 11.47
N GLN A 110 -12.01 -13.42 10.93
CA GLN A 110 -10.56 -13.52 10.87
C GLN A 110 -9.96 -12.41 11.73
N GLU A 111 -8.97 -12.76 12.55
CA GLU A 111 -8.15 -11.76 13.22
C GLU A 111 -7.12 -11.19 12.25
N MET A 112 -6.88 -9.89 12.38
CA MET A 112 -5.86 -9.20 11.59
C MET A 112 -5.27 -8.04 12.36
N THR A 113 -4.07 -7.68 11.94
CA THR A 113 -3.30 -6.58 12.53
C THR A 113 -3.35 -5.35 11.64
N TRP A 114 -3.72 -4.23 12.23
CA TRP A 114 -3.55 -2.91 11.62
C TRP A 114 -2.14 -2.40 11.93
N LEU A 115 -1.22 -2.48 10.96
CA LEU A 115 0.20 -2.12 11.17
C LEU A 115 0.36 -0.72 11.79
N HIS A 116 -0.42 0.25 11.32
CA HIS A 116 -0.38 1.63 11.81
C HIS A 116 -0.78 1.77 13.30
N ASN A 117 -1.53 0.81 13.85
CA ASN A 117 -1.80 0.75 15.28
C ASN A 117 -0.65 0.10 16.05
N LEU A 118 -0.01 -0.95 15.50
CA LEU A 118 1.14 -1.57 16.15
C LEU A 118 2.33 -0.62 16.23
N PHE A 119 2.70 0.03 15.12
CA PHE A 119 3.89 0.87 15.09
C PHE A 119 3.74 2.18 15.88
N ARG A 120 2.50 2.67 16.07
CA ARG A 120 2.20 3.86 16.88
C ARG A 120 2.81 3.81 18.28
N ASP A 121 2.81 2.63 18.89
CA ASP A 121 3.23 2.45 20.29
C ASP A 121 4.66 1.91 20.42
N LYS A 122 5.38 1.72 19.31
CA LYS A 122 6.75 1.18 19.30
C LYS A 122 7.80 2.27 19.24
N LYS A 123 8.88 2.03 19.97
CA LYS A 123 10.15 2.75 19.86
C LYS A 123 11.13 1.96 19.00
N LEU A 124 12.16 2.63 18.50
CA LEU A 124 13.18 1.98 17.67
C LEU A 124 13.80 0.75 18.34
N ASN A 125 14.11 0.82 19.63
CA ASN A 125 14.66 -0.32 20.38
C ASN A 125 13.72 -1.54 20.41
N ASP A 126 12.40 -1.33 20.39
CA ASP A 126 11.44 -2.44 20.33
C ASP A 126 11.53 -3.14 18.97
N LEU A 127 11.69 -2.36 17.88
CA LEU A 127 11.85 -2.91 16.53
C LEU A 127 13.17 -3.67 16.39
N LEU A 128 14.26 -3.13 16.94
CA LEU A 128 15.56 -3.79 16.96
C LEU A 128 15.53 -5.10 17.77
N LEU A 129 14.82 -5.12 18.90
CA LEU A 129 14.65 -6.33 19.70
C LEU A 129 13.90 -7.40 18.92
N ILE A 130 12.73 -7.06 18.34
CA ILE A 130 11.95 -7.97 17.49
C ILE A 130 12.81 -8.53 16.35
N ARG A 131 13.63 -7.69 15.71
CA ARG A 131 14.49 -8.13 14.62
C ARG A 131 15.58 -9.10 15.07
N ASN A 132 16.18 -8.84 16.24
CA ASN A 132 17.24 -9.68 16.82
C ASN A 132 16.72 -11.03 17.33
N GLU A 133 15.45 -11.10 17.72
CA GLU A 133 14.80 -12.31 18.23
C GLU A 133 14.01 -13.06 17.14
N GLU A 134 14.30 -12.83 15.86
CA GLU A 134 13.49 -13.38 14.75
C GLU A 134 13.32 -14.90 14.78
N GLU A 135 14.31 -15.64 15.28
CA GLU A 135 14.29 -17.10 15.36
C GLU A 135 13.27 -17.62 16.40
N ASN A 136 12.87 -16.76 17.34
CA ASN A 136 11.89 -17.06 18.39
C ASN A 136 10.47 -16.63 18.01
N ILE A 137 10.30 -15.88 16.92
CA ILE A 137 9.00 -15.33 16.52
C ILE A 137 8.31 -16.32 15.58
N SER A 138 7.21 -16.89 16.04
CA SER A 138 6.40 -17.80 15.24
C SER A 138 5.27 -17.05 14.51
N PRO A 139 4.70 -17.60 13.43
CA PRO A 139 3.48 -17.07 12.84
C PRO A 139 2.25 -17.09 13.77
N GLU A 140 2.31 -17.81 14.90
CA GLU A 140 1.26 -17.81 15.93
C GLU A 140 1.33 -16.52 16.77
N ASP A 141 2.51 -15.92 16.90
CA ASP A 141 2.75 -14.60 17.51
C ASP A 141 2.45 -13.48 16.52
N MET A 142 1.19 -13.42 16.06
CA MET A 142 0.74 -12.62 14.91
C MET A 142 1.30 -11.19 14.88
N HIS A 143 1.28 -10.48 16.01
CA HIS A 143 1.74 -9.08 16.07
C HIS A 143 3.24 -8.93 15.81
N ASP A 144 4.07 -9.71 16.49
CA ASP A 144 5.53 -9.66 16.32
C ASP A 144 5.93 -10.23 14.97
N TYR A 145 5.22 -11.26 14.48
CA TYR A 145 5.39 -11.78 13.13
C TYR A 145 5.09 -10.74 12.06
N ASP A 146 3.99 -10.00 12.19
CA ASP A 146 3.62 -8.96 11.22
C ASP A 146 4.59 -7.76 11.26
N ILE A 147 5.08 -7.38 12.44
CA ILE A 147 6.16 -6.38 12.57
C ILE A 147 7.41 -6.89 11.88
N LEU A 148 7.87 -8.11 12.19
CA LEU A 148 9.09 -8.70 11.63
C LEU A 148 9.06 -8.74 10.09
N ASN A 149 7.93 -9.14 9.49
CA ASN A 149 7.78 -9.12 8.02
C ASN A 149 7.85 -7.70 7.44
N THR A 150 7.31 -6.72 8.17
CA THR A 150 7.42 -5.30 7.78
C THR A 150 8.87 -4.81 7.89
N LEU A 151 9.60 -5.18 8.95
CA LEU A 151 11.02 -4.83 9.09
C LEU A 151 11.87 -5.42 7.96
N LYS A 152 11.66 -6.70 7.61
CA LYS A 152 12.31 -7.35 6.46
C LYS A 152 12.04 -6.63 5.15
N THR A 153 10.83 -6.07 4.99
CA THR A 153 10.51 -5.22 3.84
C THR A 153 11.34 -3.94 3.85
N MET A 154 11.47 -3.27 5.00
CA MET A 154 12.30 -2.07 5.16
C MET A 154 13.80 -2.34 4.99
N GLU A 155 14.27 -3.57 5.14
CA GLU A 155 15.67 -3.96 4.92
C GLU A 155 16.05 -4.08 3.42
N THR A 156 15.09 -3.95 2.51
CA THR A 156 15.34 -4.05 1.06
C THR A 156 16.34 -3.00 0.60
N GLN A 157 17.47 -3.41 0.05
CA GLN A 157 18.54 -2.53 -0.45
C GLN A 157 18.24 -1.97 -1.84
N LYS A 158 17.10 -1.27 -1.96
CA LYS A 158 16.60 -0.62 -3.17
C LYS A 158 15.78 0.60 -2.79
N ASN A 159 15.55 1.52 -3.72
CA ASN A 159 14.53 2.53 -3.53
C ASN A 159 13.15 1.85 -3.42
N LEU A 160 12.28 2.33 -2.54
CA LEU A 160 10.99 1.71 -2.26
C LEU A 160 9.84 2.67 -2.50
N LEU A 161 8.79 2.20 -3.19
CA LEU A 161 7.46 2.77 -3.12
C LEU A 161 6.59 1.84 -2.27
N LEU A 162 6.32 2.29 -1.04
CA LEU A 162 5.42 1.62 -0.11
C LEU A 162 3.98 2.00 -0.44
N PHE A 163 3.22 1.08 -1.02
CA PHE A 163 1.79 1.27 -1.16
C PHE A 163 1.11 0.90 0.16
N PHE A 164 0.56 1.89 0.86
CA PHE A 164 -0.25 1.73 2.06
C PHE A 164 -1.72 1.58 1.62
N PRO A 165 -2.27 0.34 1.56
CA PRO A 165 -3.53 0.06 0.88
C PRO A 165 -4.74 0.36 1.77
N PHE A 166 -4.73 1.54 2.38
CA PHE A 166 -5.81 2.06 3.20
C PHE A 166 -6.21 3.43 2.66
N ARG A 167 -7.51 3.65 2.60
CA ARG A 167 -8.12 4.89 2.16
C ARG A 167 -8.54 5.68 3.39
N PHE A 168 -8.15 6.94 3.46
CA PHE A 168 -8.67 7.88 4.43
C PHE A 168 -10.08 8.32 4.02
N TYR A 169 -10.97 8.49 4.99
CA TYR A 169 -12.32 9.02 4.77
C TYR A 169 -12.72 9.94 5.93
N THR A 170 -13.77 10.74 5.70
CA THR A 170 -14.39 11.58 6.71
C THR A 170 -15.88 11.67 6.43
N ASP A 171 -16.69 11.59 7.48
CA ASP A 171 -18.15 11.71 7.40
C ASP A 171 -18.62 13.17 7.44
N GLU A 172 -17.69 14.10 7.72
CA GLU A 172 -17.95 15.52 7.76
C GLU A 172 -17.32 16.26 6.58
N GLU A 173 -17.86 17.43 6.28
CA GLU A 173 -17.26 18.33 5.31
C GLU A 173 -15.99 18.96 5.89
N ILE A 174 -14.87 18.25 5.76
CA ILE A 174 -13.53 18.75 6.09
C ILE A 174 -12.88 19.25 4.81
N ALA A 175 -12.43 20.51 4.81
CA ALA A 175 -11.68 21.08 3.71
C ALA A 175 -10.44 20.22 3.40
N PHE A 176 -10.16 20.00 2.11
CA PHE A 176 -9.13 19.06 1.65
C PHE A 176 -7.74 19.36 2.27
N ASP A 177 -7.35 20.63 2.34
CA ASP A 177 -6.07 21.07 2.93
C ASP A 177 -5.99 20.79 4.44
N LYS A 178 -7.11 20.93 5.15
CA LYS A 178 -7.22 20.57 6.57
C LYS A 178 -7.11 19.06 6.75
N MET A 179 -7.74 18.27 5.88
CA MET A 179 -7.64 16.81 5.93
C MET A 179 -6.22 16.34 5.60
N LEU A 180 -5.52 16.94 4.63
CA LEU A 180 -4.11 16.64 4.38
C LEU A 180 -3.24 16.85 5.61
N LYS A 181 -3.45 17.92 6.39
CA LYS A 181 -2.71 18.14 7.65
C LYS A 181 -2.97 17.03 8.67
N ILE A 182 -4.23 16.56 8.76
CA ILE A 182 -4.60 15.44 9.63
C ILE A 182 -3.90 14.16 9.18
N ILE A 183 -3.95 13.84 7.88
CA ILE A 183 -3.29 12.68 7.30
C ILE A 183 -1.79 12.70 7.59
N ASN A 184 -1.10 13.81 7.28
CA ASN A 184 0.35 13.94 7.50
C ASN A 184 0.73 13.69 8.97
N LYS A 185 -0.02 14.28 9.91
CA LYS A 185 0.22 14.09 11.34
C LYS A 185 0.05 12.63 11.75
N ASN A 186 -0.96 11.94 11.21
CA ASN A 186 -1.21 10.54 11.51
C ASN A 186 -0.17 9.62 10.88
N LEU A 187 0.24 9.85 9.64
CA LEU A 187 1.33 9.10 9.02
C LEU A 187 2.62 9.20 9.84
N GLN A 188 2.99 10.40 10.30
CA GLN A 188 4.13 10.57 11.20
C GLN A 188 3.96 9.79 12.51
N ASN A 189 2.78 9.89 13.13
CA ASN A 189 2.49 9.19 14.38
C ASN A 189 2.48 7.67 14.24
N TRP A 190 2.06 7.15 13.08
CA TRP A 190 1.96 5.71 12.82
C TRP A 190 3.27 5.09 12.36
N PHE A 191 4.04 5.81 11.54
CA PHE A 191 5.17 5.24 10.83
C PHE A 191 6.49 5.97 11.07
N GLY A 192 6.54 6.99 11.93
CA GLY A 192 7.78 7.71 12.26
C GLY A 192 8.90 6.79 12.75
N THR A 193 8.59 5.89 13.69
CA THR A 193 9.56 4.89 14.18
C THR A 193 9.97 3.89 13.09
N LEU A 194 9.04 3.51 12.21
CA LEU A 194 9.36 2.61 11.10
C LEU A 194 10.28 3.29 10.07
N ALA A 195 10.09 4.59 9.84
CA ALA A 195 10.96 5.41 9.00
C ALA A 195 12.35 5.57 9.62
N GLU A 196 12.45 5.76 10.93
CA GLU A 196 13.74 5.75 11.64
C GLU A 196 14.47 4.41 11.45
N TYR A 197 13.75 3.29 11.58
CA TYR A 197 14.33 1.98 11.30
C TYR A 197 14.80 1.83 9.86
N ARG A 198 14.00 2.27 8.87
CA ARG A 198 14.35 2.24 7.45
C ARG A 198 15.61 3.05 7.15
N GLU A 199 15.74 4.25 7.70
CA GLU A 199 16.91 5.12 7.52
C GLU A 199 18.20 4.49 8.08
N LEU A 200 18.10 3.66 9.12
CA LEU A 200 19.23 2.92 9.67
C LEU A 200 19.68 1.76 8.78
N VAL A 201 18.74 1.00 8.21
CA VAL A 201 19.05 -0.22 7.44
C VAL A 201 19.19 0.01 5.94
N GLY A 202 18.71 1.16 5.43
CA GLY A 202 18.62 1.47 4.00
C GLY A 202 19.16 2.84 3.63
N ILE A 203 20.24 3.28 4.29
CA ILE A 203 20.76 4.67 4.26
C ILE A 203 20.99 5.27 2.86
N GLU A 204 21.27 4.44 1.85
CA GLU A 204 21.55 4.89 0.48
C GLU A 204 20.31 4.96 -0.42
N PHE A 205 19.15 4.57 0.10
CA PHE A 205 17.96 4.34 -0.71
C PHE A 205 16.77 5.22 -0.28
N GLU A 206 16.13 5.80 -1.28
CA GLU A 206 14.95 6.63 -1.10
C GLU A 206 13.72 5.76 -0.80
N THR A 207 12.83 6.23 0.06
CA THR A 207 11.58 5.54 0.39
C THR A 207 10.42 6.51 0.29
N TYR A 208 9.33 6.04 -0.33
CA TYR A 208 8.12 6.79 -0.57
C TYR A 208 6.92 6.04 -0.02
N LEU A 209 5.87 6.76 0.39
CA LEU A 209 4.60 6.17 0.76
C LEU A 209 3.49 6.69 -0.14
N LEU A 210 2.68 5.77 -0.66
CA LEU A 210 1.49 6.06 -1.46
C LEU A 210 0.25 5.61 -0.68
N THR A 211 -0.71 6.49 -0.49
CA THR A 211 -2.01 6.21 0.14
C THR A 211 -3.12 6.96 -0.59
N GLU A 212 -4.37 6.81 -0.17
CA GLU A 212 -5.52 7.34 -0.89
C GLU A 212 -6.42 8.20 0.00
N TYR A 213 -6.90 9.32 -0.52
CA TYR A 213 -7.96 10.12 0.07
C TYR A 213 -8.80 10.77 -1.03
N SER A 214 -10.12 10.66 -0.95
CA SER A 214 -11.05 11.35 -1.86
C SER A 214 -10.80 11.07 -3.36
N ASN A 215 -10.63 9.79 -3.74
CA ASN A 215 -10.28 9.34 -5.10
C ASN A 215 -8.97 9.96 -5.63
N ARG A 216 -8.03 10.26 -4.72
CA ARG A 216 -6.70 10.78 -5.06
C ARG A 216 -5.64 10.00 -4.34
N PHE A 217 -4.61 9.63 -5.08
CA PHE A 217 -3.37 9.15 -4.50
C PHE A 217 -2.57 10.32 -3.91
N LEU A 218 -2.07 10.11 -2.71
CA LEU A 218 -1.21 11.02 -1.98
C LEU A 218 0.17 10.37 -1.88
N LEU A 219 1.16 10.99 -2.52
CA LEU A 219 2.55 10.55 -2.51
C LEU A 219 3.32 11.32 -1.44
N TYR A 220 3.97 10.60 -0.55
CA TYR A 220 4.78 11.14 0.55
C TYR A 220 6.23 10.71 0.45
N TRP A 221 7.13 11.62 0.84
CA TRP A 221 8.47 11.24 1.27
C TRP A 221 8.39 10.50 2.61
N PHE A 222 9.01 9.33 2.71
CA PHE A 222 8.99 8.49 3.90
C PHE A 222 10.28 8.71 4.71
N SER A 223 10.23 9.58 5.71
CA SER A 223 11.37 9.90 6.57
C SER A 223 10.97 10.06 8.03
N SER A 224 11.90 9.71 8.93
CA SER A 224 11.75 9.89 10.37
C SER A 224 11.56 11.36 10.75
N SER A 225 12.17 12.28 9.97
CA SER A 225 12.11 13.72 10.16
C SER A 225 10.77 14.36 9.79
N GLY A 226 9.94 13.65 9.02
CA GLY A 226 8.64 14.15 8.56
C GLY A 226 8.16 13.48 7.28
N PHE A 227 6.85 13.23 7.21
CA PHE A 227 6.16 12.81 5.98
C PHE A 227 5.78 14.05 5.16
N GLU A 228 6.59 14.39 4.17
CA GLU A 228 6.34 15.50 3.25
C GLU A 228 5.46 15.05 2.09
N LEU A 229 4.37 15.77 1.81
CA LEU A 229 3.52 15.51 0.65
C LEU A 229 4.22 16.01 -0.62
N LEU A 230 4.54 15.09 -1.52
CA LEU A 230 5.25 15.36 -2.77
C LEU A 230 4.31 15.57 -3.95
N GLU A 231 3.21 14.81 -4.00
CA GLU A 231 2.26 14.88 -5.11
C GLU A 231 0.85 14.44 -4.66
N VAL A 232 -0.16 15.07 -5.26
CA VAL A 232 -1.55 14.63 -5.22
C VAL A 232 -1.94 14.27 -6.65
N PHE A 233 -2.43 13.05 -6.85
CA PHE A 233 -2.70 12.48 -8.16
C PHE A 233 -4.14 11.95 -8.23
N ASP A 234 -4.92 12.36 -9.23
CA ASP A 234 -6.30 11.88 -9.41
C ASP A 234 -6.31 10.41 -9.87
N ASP A 235 -6.94 9.53 -9.10
CA ASP A 235 -6.87 8.08 -9.32
C ASP A 235 -7.53 7.62 -10.64
N TYR A 236 -8.43 8.43 -11.21
CA TYR A 236 -9.04 8.23 -12.52
C TYR A 236 -7.99 8.18 -13.64
N GLY A 237 -6.81 8.72 -13.39
CA GLY A 237 -5.65 8.61 -14.25
C GLY A 237 -5.05 7.20 -14.32
N LEU A 238 -5.55 6.20 -13.60
CA LEU A 238 -4.96 4.86 -13.54
C LEU A 238 -5.98 3.80 -14.00
N PRO A 239 -6.03 3.46 -15.30
CA PRO A 239 -7.04 2.56 -15.84
C PRO A 239 -7.03 1.17 -15.21
N THR A 240 -5.85 0.63 -14.84
CA THR A 240 -5.80 -0.67 -14.16
C THR A 240 -6.39 -0.59 -12.76
N TYR A 241 -6.07 0.47 -12.01
CA TYR A 241 -6.64 0.70 -10.69
C TYR A 241 -8.16 0.84 -10.73
N GLN A 242 -8.69 1.67 -11.66
CA GLN A 242 -10.13 1.85 -11.83
C GLN A 242 -10.83 0.54 -12.21
N LYS A 243 -10.25 -0.26 -13.12
CA LYS A 243 -10.80 -1.56 -13.50
C LYS A 243 -10.90 -2.52 -12.30
N LEU A 244 -9.87 -2.59 -11.46
CA LEU A 244 -9.88 -3.45 -10.27
C LEU A 244 -10.87 -2.96 -9.21
N LEU A 245 -11.04 -1.64 -9.06
CA LEU A 245 -12.09 -1.06 -8.22
C LEU A 245 -13.49 -1.39 -8.77
N ASP A 246 -13.71 -1.29 -10.07
CA ASP A 246 -15.01 -1.63 -10.70
C ASP A 246 -15.35 -3.11 -10.51
N TYR A 247 -14.34 -3.98 -10.50
CA TYR A 247 -14.54 -5.38 -10.14
C TYR A 247 -14.94 -5.55 -8.68
N ALA A 248 -14.31 -4.83 -7.76
CA ALA A 248 -14.64 -4.90 -6.34
C ALA A 248 -16.01 -4.29 -6.00
N GLU A 249 -16.36 -3.19 -6.68
CA GLU A 249 -17.53 -2.37 -6.41
C GLU A 249 -18.29 -2.07 -7.72
N PRO A 250 -19.02 -3.05 -8.28
CA PRO A 250 -19.67 -2.90 -9.59
C PRO A 250 -20.75 -1.82 -9.63
N LEU A 251 -21.20 -1.34 -8.46
CA LEU A 251 -22.21 -0.28 -8.32
C LEU A 251 -21.60 1.09 -7.99
N ARG A 252 -20.27 1.24 -7.96
CA ARG A 252 -19.57 2.48 -7.58
C ARG A 252 -20.01 3.70 -8.42
N HIS A 253 -20.40 3.48 -9.67
CA HIS A 253 -20.84 4.53 -10.59
C HIS A 253 -22.35 4.75 -10.61
N ILE A 254 -23.12 3.97 -9.83
CA ILE A 254 -24.57 4.08 -9.76
C ILE A 254 -24.93 5.01 -8.60
N ARG A 255 -25.53 6.15 -8.92
CA ARG A 255 -26.21 6.98 -7.91
C ARG A 255 -27.60 6.38 -7.71
N LEU A 256 -27.87 5.94 -6.48
CA LEU A 256 -29.23 5.60 -6.08
C LEU A 256 -29.91 6.92 -5.71
N ASP A 257 -30.97 7.26 -6.46
CA ASP A 257 -31.86 8.37 -6.17
C ASP A 257 -32.71 8.12 -4.92
#